data_AF-W9X430-F1
#
_entry.id   AF-W9X430-F1
#
_cell.length_a   1.000
_cell.length_b   1.000
_cell.length_c   1.000
_cell.angle_alpha   90.00
_cell.angle_beta   90.00
_cell.angle_gamma   90.00
#
_symmetry.space_group_name_H-M   'P 1'
#
loop_
_entity.id
_entity.type
_entity.pdbx_description
1 polymer ?
#
loop_
_entity_poly.entity_id
_entity_poly.type
_entity_poly.pdbx_seq_one_letter_code
_entity_poly.pdbx_strand_id
1 'polypeptide(L)'
;MPLGPPLTIQQLFIYPVKSLPPVQVSSVELTNEGLRFDRCFVLVNPPKDGSRLAKFLTIKKQFKLALFKPTIDDSWTKLTIHHTRATPLSSVTVPLTPSPLSLLANKTFEVSIFGTTAIGIDLGDEPAAFFSKHLDQDVRLLSIGGTGRRDIPGAAYIPSQRSALSLALQEGLQPQRIRFADAAPLLITSTASEQDARSRLPPEYQYEDVILRFRPNIHVDVKGQLPPYDEDNWSSLLVRSQSDEAQEVTIKCIFRTVRCLSLNADPDTGEMIHRDRQLYGLLASDRRVNDKFPHKPVFGQYAFAGPSGAVLRTGDTVYVTERIQRS
;
A
#
# COMPACT_ATOMS: atom_id res chain seq x y z
N MET A 1 18.52 -22.52 -3.23
CA MET A 1 19.49 -21.97 -2.25
C MET A 1 19.46 -20.45 -2.34
N PRO A 2 19.70 -19.70 -1.24
CA PRO A 2 19.80 -18.23 -1.28
C PRO A 2 20.83 -17.74 -2.30
N LEU A 3 20.47 -16.73 -3.07
CA LEU A 3 21.31 -16.06 -4.05
C LEU A 3 21.93 -14.81 -3.40
N GLY A 4 22.85 -15.03 -2.46
CA GLY A 4 23.60 -13.97 -1.80
C GLY A 4 23.41 -13.88 -0.28
N PRO A 5 24.05 -12.87 0.35
CA PRO A 5 23.99 -12.64 1.79
C PRO A 5 22.58 -12.32 2.31
N PRO A 6 22.32 -12.55 3.61
CA PRO A 6 21.03 -12.28 4.23
C PRO A 6 20.75 -10.78 4.38
N LEU A 7 19.58 -10.38 3.89
CA LEU A 7 18.98 -9.06 4.07
C LEU A 7 18.03 -9.08 5.28
N THR A 8 17.40 -7.94 5.60
CA THR A 8 16.46 -7.86 6.74
C THR A 8 15.25 -7.01 6.43
N ILE A 9 14.10 -7.31 7.05
CA ILE A 9 12.97 -6.38 7.03
C ILE A 9 13.31 -5.17 7.91
N GLN A 10 13.45 -3.99 7.30
CA GLN A 10 13.76 -2.74 7.98
C GLN A 10 12.51 -2.12 8.61
N GLN A 11 11.42 -2.06 7.83
CA GLN A 11 10.16 -1.44 8.25
C GLN A 11 8.98 -2.20 7.63
N LEU A 12 7.89 -2.27 8.39
CA LEU A 12 6.60 -2.77 7.95
C LEU A 12 5.57 -1.64 8.05
N PHE A 13 4.78 -1.48 7.01
CA PHE A 13 3.73 -0.47 6.96
C PHE A 13 2.41 -1.08 6.51
N ILE A 14 1.35 -0.68 7.20
CA ILE A 14 -0.03 -0.91 6.81
C ILE A 14 -0.69 0.42 6.46
N TYR A 15 -1.63 0.40 5.52
CA TYR A 15 -2.41 1.57 5.11
C TYR A 15 -3.89 1.29 5.34
N PRO A 16 -4.41 1.37 6.59
CA PRO A 16 -5.77 0.94 6.89
C PRO A 16 -6.83 1.59 5.99
N VAL A 17 -6.66 2.89 5.72
CA VAL A 17 -7.48 3.66 4.79
C VAL A 17 -6.72 3.92 3.50
N LYS A 18 -7.31 3.56 2.37
CA LYS A 18 -6.77 3.87 1.04
C LYS A 18 -6.46 5.36 0.93
N SER A 19 -5.26 5.69 0.43
CA SER A 19 -4.77 7.04 0.18
C SER A 19 -4.36 7.86 1.41
N LEU A 20 -4.53 7.36 2.64
CA LEU A 20 -4.01 8.02 3.85
C LEU A 20 -2.57 7.56 4.16
N PRO A 21 -1.81 8.31 4.98
CA PRO A 21 -0.50 7.90 5.51
C PRO A 21 -0.49 6.51 6.18
N PRO A 22 0.69 5.87 6.31
CA PRO A 22 0.80 4.55 6.92
C PRO A 22 0.63 4.59 8.44
N VAL A 23 0.38 3.40 8.99
CA VAL A 23 0.77 3.04 10.36
C VAL A 23 1.99 2.12 10.23
N GLN A 24 3.13 2.54 10.82
CA GLN A 24 4.30 1.68 10.92
C GLN A 24 4.11 0.70 12.08
N VAL A 25 4.45 -0.57 11.86
CA VAL A 25 4.26 -1.65 12.83
C VAL A 25 5.53 -2.46 12.97
N SER A 26 5.75 -3.07 14.14
CA SER A 26 6.89 -3.96 14.38
C SER A 26 6.62 -5.39 13.91
N SER A 27 5.35 -5.81 13.89
CA SER A 27 4.91 -7.10 13.41
C SER A 27 3.50 -7.03 12.83
N VAL A 28 3.19 -7.94 11.90
CA VAL A 28 1.86 -8.02 11.27
C VAL A 28 1.63 -9.39 10.64
N GLU A 29 0.38 -9.86 10.75
CA GLU A 29 -0.09 -11.09 10.12
C GLU A 29 -0.28 -10.90 8.61
N LEU A 30 0.18 -11.86 7.83
CA LEU A 30 -0.05 -11.96 6.40
C LEU A 30 -1.38 -12.67 6.13
N THR A 31 -2.20 -12.10 5.24
CA THR A 31 -3.45 -12.70 4.77
C THR A 31 -3.39 -12.94 3.26
N ASN A 32 -4.39 -13.63 2.71
CA ASN A 32 -4.54 -13.78 1.25
C ASN A 32 -4.84 -12.46 0.51
N GLU A 33 -4.99 -11.34 1.24
CA GLU A 33 -5.24 -10.01 0.69
C GLU A 33 -4.08 -9.01 0.91
N GLY A 34 -2.98 -9.47 1.52
CA GLY A 34 -1.84 -8.64 1.89
C GLY A 34 -1.64 -8.64 3.40
N LEU A 35 -1.19 -7.52 3.96
CA LEU A 35 -1.03 -7.41 5.41
C LEU A 35 -2.38 -7.22 6.09
N ARG A 36 -2.55 -7.80 7.29
CA ARG A 36 -3.77 -7.65 8.09
C ARG A 36 -4.09 -6.17 8.30
N PHE A 37 -5.37 -5.84 8.12
CA PHE A 37 -5.93 -4.48 8.11
C PHE A 37 -5.44 -3.52 7.01
N ASP A 38 -4.57 -3.94 6.10
CA ASP A 38 -4.17 -3.09 4.98
C ASP A 38 -5.36 -2.85 4.02
N ARG A 39 -5.62 -1.57 3.75
CA ARG A 39 -6.57 -1.04 2.77
C ARG A 39 -8.00 -1.59 2.93
N CYS A 40 -8.41 -1.82 4.18
CA CYS A 40 -9.77 -2.20 4.56
C CYS A 40 -10.81 -1.09 4.35
N PHE A 41 -10.37 0.17 4.39
CA PHE A 41 -11.25 1.32 4.31
C PHE A 41 -10.93 2.19 3.10
N VAL A 42 -11.92 2.96 2.64
CA VAL A 42 -11.77 3.93 1.54
C VAL A 42 -12.67 5.14 1.76
N LEU A 43 -12.15 6.32 1.45
CA LEU A 43 -12.93 7.55 1.40
C LEU A 43 -13.56 7.70 0.01
N VAL A 44 -14.82 8.10 -0.04
CA VAL A 44 -15.55 8.29 -1.30
C VAL A 44 -16.38 9.56 -1.26
N ASN A 45 -16.60 10.17 -2.44
CA ASN A 45 -17.77 11.00 -2.64
C ASN A 45 -18.97 10.09 -2.95
N PRO A 46 -20.07 10.18 -2.19
CA PRO A 46 -21.27 9.41 -2.50
C PRO A 46 -21.89 9.90 -3.82
N PRO A 47 -22.56 9.02 -4.58
CA PRO A 47 -23.29 9.39 -5.79
C PRO A 47 -24.47 10.32 -5.47
N LYS A 48 -24.72 11.28 -6.36
CA LYS A 48 -25.83 12.26 -6.25
C LYS A 48 -27.02 11.94 -7.16
N ASP A 49 -26.83 11.02 -8.09
CA ASP A 49 -27.78 10.64 -9.15
C ASP A 49 -28.64 9.42 -8.78
N GLY A 50 -28.56 8.96 -7.53
CA GLY A 50 -29.25 7.75 -7.07
C GLY A 50 -28.57 6.44 -7.50
N SER A 51 -27.45 6.49 -8.22
CA SER A 51 -26.64 5.30 -8.49
C SER A 51 -25.99 4.78 -7.20
N ARG A 52 -25.40 3.57 -7.26
CA ARG A 52 -24.62 3.01 -6.14
C ARG A 52 -23.11 3.25 -6.29
N LEU A 53 -22.66 3.72 -7.44
CA LEU A 53 -21.24 3.83 -7.76
C LEU A 53 -20.65 5.08 -7.11
N ALA A 54 -19.89 4.91 -6.04
CA ALA A 54 -19.22 5.99 -5.35
C ALA A 54 -17.83 6.26 -5.94
N LYS A 55 -17.46 7.55 -6.01
CA LYS A 55 -16.17 7.98 -6.52
C LYS A 55 -15.15 7.99 -5.38
N PHE A 56 -14.21 7.05 -5.38
CA PHE A 56 -13.17 7.04 -4.35
C PHE A 56 -12.23 8.24 -4.45
N LEU A 57 -11.80 8.72 -3.29
CA LEU A 57 -10.78 9.75 -3.16
C LEU A 57 -9.38 9.14 -3.26
N THR A 58 -8.49 9.86 -3.93
CA THR A 58 -7.12 9.40 -4.17
C THR A 58 -6.11 10.49 -3.93
N ILE A 59 -5.04 10.17 -3.22
CA ILE A 59 -4.01 11.14 -2.83
C ILE A 59 -3.36 11.80 -4.06
N LYS A 60 -3.26 11.10 -5.19
CA LYS A 60 -2.73 11.67 -6.44
C LYS A 60 -3.60 12.77 -7.06
N LYS A 61 -4.85 12.91 -6.62
CA LYS A 61 -5.78 13.99 -7.04
C LYS A 61 -6.06 14.98 -5.91
N GLN A 62 -5.91 14.55 -4.65
CA GLN A 62 -6.23 15.37 -3.48
C GLN A 62 -5.17 15.15 -2.39
N PHE A 63 -4.16 16.03 -2.36
CA PHE A 63 -3.04 15.92 -1.44
C PHE A 63 -3.40 16.18 0.02
N LYS A 64 -4.52 16.87 0.29
CA LYS A 64 -5.06 17.08 1.65
C LYS A 64 -5.27 15.76 2.41
N LEU A 65 -5.43 14.63 1.70
CA LEU A 65 -5.50 13.30 2.31
C LEU A 65 -4.24 12.95 3.13
N ALA A 66 -3.09 13.57 2.85
CA ALA A 66 -1.87 13.35 3.62
C ALA A 66 -1.95 13.89 5.06
N LEU A 67 -2.90 14.78 5.35
CA LEU A 67 -3.09 15.39 6.67
C LEU A 67 -3.88 14.52 7.66
N PHE A 68 -4.42 13.39 7.21
CA PHE A 68 -5.22 12.48 8.04
C PHE A 68 -4.36 11.32 8.52
N LYS A 69 -3.68 11.46 9.65
CA LYS A 69 -2.75 10.45 10.18
C LYS A 69 -3.50 9.36 10.96
N PRO A 70 -3.50 8.10 10.48
CA PRO A 70 -4.12 7.00 11.21
C PRO A 70 -3.20 6.50 12.33
N THR A 71 -3.81 5.98 13.40
CA THR A 71 -3.16 5.27 14.50
C THR A 71 -4.02 4.06 14.86
N ILE A 72 -3.38 2.95 15.24
CA ILE A 72 -4.04 1.73 15.72
C ILE A 72 -3.69 1.57 17.19
N ASP A 73 -4.68 1.18 17.99
CA ASP A 73 -4.47 0.91 19.40
C ASP A 73 -3.76 -0.43 19.63
N ASP A 74 -3.15 -0.60 20.81
CA ASP A 74 -2.35 -1.80 21.12
C ASP A 74 -3.16 -3.11 21.05
N SER A 75 -4.49 -3.02 21.24
CA SER A 75 -5.39 -4.18 21.14
C SER A 75 -5.77 -4.54 19.70
N TRP A 76 -5.35 -3.76 18.71
CA TRP A 76 -5.70 -3.93 17.29
C TRP A 76 -7.22 -3.99 17.04
N THR A 77 -7.98 -3.21 17.80
CA THR A 77 -9.45 -3.17 17.69
C THR A 77 -9.97 -1.85 17.15
N LYS A 78 -9.23 -0.75 17.33
CA LYS A 78 -9.65 0.60 16.97
C LYS A 78 -8.64 1.28 16.05
N LEU A 79 -9.17 1.98 15.07
CA LEU A 79 -8.45 2.88 14.18
C LEU A 79 -8.86 4.31 14.53
N THR A 80 -7.91 5.13 14.97
CA THR A 80 -8.13 6.57 15.19
C THR A 80 -7.44 7.35 14.08
N ILE A 81 -8.11 8.37 13.53
CA ILE A 81 -7.60 9.17 12.43
C ILE A 81 -7.59 10.63 12.88
N HIS A 82 -6.40 11.21 12.95
CA HIS A 82 -6.18 12.59 13.39
C HIS A 82 -5.96 13.51 12.20
N HIS A 83 -6.58 14.69 12.21
CA HIS A 83 -6.23 15.74 11.27
C HIS A 83 -5.09 16.60 11.84
N THR A 84 -3.90 16.55 11.23
CA THR A 84 -2.66 17.10 11.81
C THR A 84 -2.64 18.61 11.95
N ARG A 85 -3.42 19.32 11.14
CA ARG A 85 -3.48 20.79 11.13
C ARG A 85 -4.75 21.36 11.75
N ALA A 86 -5.60 20.52 12.35
CA ALA A 86 -6.85 20.99 12.92
C ALA A 86 -6.60 21.73 14.26
N THR A 87 -7.22 22.90 14.41
CA THR A 87 -7.25 23.65 15.67
C THR A 87 -8.71 24.05 15.97
N PRO A 88 -9.33 23.55 17.05
CA PRO A 88 -8.80 22.59 18.01
C PRO A 88 -8.52 21.21 17.39
N LEU A 89 -7.79 20.36 18.14
CA LEU A 89 -7.49 18.99 17.74
C LEU A 89 -8.77 18.25 17.33
N SER A 90 -8.70 17.53 16.22
CA SER A 90 -9.85 16.84 15.65
C SER A 90 -9.45 15.45 15.18
N SER A 91 -10.24 14.46 15.57
CA SER A 91 -10.06 13.06 15.21
C SER A 91 -11.39 12.33 15.14
N VAL A 92 -11.38 11.16 14.50
CA VAL A 92 -12.47 10.19 14.56
C VAL A 92 -11.92 8.81 14.84
N THR A 93 -12.65 8.00 15.60
CA THR A 93 -12.29 6.61 15.90
C THR A 93 -13.34 5.66 15.34
N VAL A 94 -12.89 4.63 14.64
CA VAL A 94 -13.74 3.57 14.08
C VAL A 94 -13.19 2.20 14.47
N PRO A 95 -14.01 1.14 14.56
CA PRO A 95 -13.52 -0.21 14.77
C PRO A 95 -12.74 -0.69 13.53
N LEU A 96 -11.60 -1.36 13.74
CA LEU A 96 -10.82 -2.01 12.67
C LEU A 96 -11.58 -3.18 12.04
N THR A 97 -12.40 -3.85 12.85
CA THR A 97 -13.33 -4.90 12.42
C THR A 97 -14.74 -4.49 12.83
N PRO A 98 -15.44 -3.69 12.01
CA PRO A 98 -16.82 -3.34 12.29
C PRO A 98 -17.69 -4.60 12.41
N SER A 99 -18.55 -4.64 13.43
CA SER A 99 -19.50 -5.75 13.58
C SER A 99 -20.45 -5.79 12.38
N PRO A 100 -20.66 -6.97 11.76
CA PRO A 100 -21.66 -7.12 10.70
C PRO A 100 -23.04 -6.60 11.12
N LEU A 101 -23.43 -6.83 12.38
CA LEU A 101 -24.71 -6.36 12.92
C LEU A 101 -24.82 -4.84 12.94
N SER A 102 -23.74 -4.15 13.35
CA SER A 102 -23.68 -2.67 13.36
C SER A 102 -23.74 -2.07 11.97
N LEU A 103 -23.46 -2.86 10.93
CA LEU A 103 -23.42 -2.45 9.54
C LEU A 103 -24.66 -2.87 8.73
N LEU A 104 -25.54 -3.72 9.27
CA LEU A 104 -26.70 -4.26 8.55
C LEU A 104 -27.63 -3.16 7.99
N ALA A 105 -27.82 -2.07 8.74
CA ALA A 105 -28.69 -0.97 8.35
C ALA A 105 -27.97 0.12 7.52
N ASN A 106 -26.65 0.02 7.36
CA ASN A 106 -25.88 1.08 6.74
C ASN A 106 -25.96 1.00 5.21
N LYS A 107 -25.86 2.17 4.58
CA LYS A 107 -25.84 2.27 3.12
C LYS A 107 -24.62 1.53 2.57
N THR A 108 -24.81 0.91 1.41
CA THR A 108 -23.72 0.28 0.66
C THR A 108 -23.50 1.00 -0.65
N PHE A 109 -22.24 1.10 -1.03
CA PHE A 109 -21.80 1.71 -2.28
C PHE A 109 -20.88 0.74 -3.01
N GLU A 110 -20.95 0.76 -4.34
CA GLU A 110 -19.97 0.11 -5.18
C GLU A 110 -18.79 1.05 -5.41
N VAL A 111 -17.57 0.52 -5.32
CA VAL A 111 -16.33 1.27 -5.55
C VAL A 111 -15.53 0.57 -6.63
N SER A 112 -15.33 1.24 -7.78
CA SER A 112 -14.50 0.74 -8.87
C SER A 112 -13.09 1.31 -8.79
N ILE A 113 -12.10 0.42 -8.69
CA ILE A 113 -10.68 0.78 -8.61
C ILE A 113 -9.95 -0.03 -9.68
N PHE A 114 -9.30 0.66 -10.62
CA PHE A 114 -8.51 0.01 -11.68
C PHE A 114 -9.24 -1.13 -12.43
N GLY A 115 -10.54 -0.98 -12.65
CA GLY A 115 -11.35 -1.91 -13.46
C GLY A 115 -11.90 -3.12 -12.70
N THR A 116 -11.65 -3.28 -11.41
CA THR A 116 -12.35 -4.24 -10.57
C THR A 116 -13.15 -3.51 -9.49
N THR A 117 -14.24 -4.10 -9.02
CA THR A 117 -15.18 -3.45 -8.10
C THR A 117 -15.28 -4.17 -6.75
N ALA A 118 -15.61 -3.42 -5.70
CA ALA A 118 -15.89 -3.95 -4.37
C ALA A 118 -17.07 -3.20 -3.75
N ILE A 119 -17.79 -3.88 -2.88
CA ILE A 119 -18.83 -3.25 -2.06
C ILE A 119 -18.16 -2.61 -0.84
N GLY A 120 -18.44 -1.34 -0.60
CA GLY A 120 -18.11 -0.63 0.62
C GLY A 120 -19.38 -0.36 1.43
N ILE A 121 -19.33 -0.63 2.73
CA ILE A 121 -20.39 -0.34 3.68
C ILE A 121 -20.04 0.96 4.40
N ASP A 122 -20.97 1.92 4.39
CA ASP A 122 -20.82 3.21 5.06
C ASP A 122 -20.62 3.01 6.57
N LEU A 123 -19.66 3.71 7.17
CA LEU A 123 -19.42 3.69 8.61
C LEU A 123 -20.26 4.72 9.39
N GLY A 124 -21.12 5.47 8.69
CA GLY A 124 -22.10 6.35 9.32
C GLY A 124 -21.68 7.81 9.38
N ASP A 125 -22.53 8.62 10.01
CA ASP A 125 -22.46 10.08 9.87
C ASP A 125 -21.33 10.72 10.68
N GLU A 126 -20.84 10.09 11.76
CA GLU A 126 -19.73 10.64 12.55
C GLU A 126 -18.40 10.68 11.74
N PRO A 127 -17.92 9.56 11.16
CA PRO A 127 -16.79 9.60 10.22
C PRO A 127 -17.07 10.52 9.02
N ALA A 128 -18.27 10.48 8.46
CA ALA A 128 -18.63 11.32 7.33
C ALA A 128 -18.48 12.82 7.65
N ALA A 129 -19.00 13.27 8.79
CA ALA A 129 -18.91 14.65 9.23
C ALA A 129 -17.46 15.09 9.46
N PHE A 130 -16.64 14.22 10.07
CA PHE A 130 -15.22 14.49 10.28
C PHE A 130 -14.47 14.71 8.95
N PHE A 131 -14.58 13.78 8.00
CA PHE A 131 -13.87 13.93 6.72
C PHE A 131 -14.45 15.06 5.87
N SER A 132 -15.78 15.20 5.84
CA SER A 132 -16.44 16.23 5.03
C SER A 132 -16.05 17.63 5.49
N LYS A 133 -15.98 17.86 6.80
CA LYS A 133 -15.51 19.12 7.39
C LYS A 133 -14.10 19.49 6.94
N HIS A 134 -13.16 18.54 7.03
CA HIS A 134 -11.74 18.83 6.76
C HIS A 134 -11.38 18.81 5.26
N LEU A 135 -12.20 18.15 4.42
CA LEU A 135 -12.01 18.08 2.97
C LEU A 135 -12.89 19.04 2.18
N ASP A 136 -13.78 19.78 2.85
CA ASP A 136 -14.71 20.76 2.28
C ASP A 136 -15.55 20.20 1.12
N GLN A 137 -16.04 18.97 1.30
CA GLN A 137 -16.90 18.29 0.34
C GLN A 137 -17.63 17.12 1.02
N ASP A 138 -18.68 16.59 0.42
CA ASP A 138 -19.35 15.39 0.93
C ASP A 138 -18.45 14.15 0.78
N VAL A 139 -18.07 13.58 1.92
CA VAL A 139 -17.18 12.42 2.03
C VAL A 139 -17.77 11.39 2.97
N ARG A 140 -17.80 10.13 2.53
CA ARG A 140 -18.13 8.97 3.33
C ARG A 140 -16.90 8.09 3.52
N LEU A 141 -16.75 7.52 4.71
CA LEU A 141 -15.75 6.48 4.99
C LEU A 141 -16.44 5.12 4.87
N LEU A 142 -15.96 4.29 3.95
CA LEU A 142 -16.48 2.95 3.73
C LEU A 142 -15.53 1.90 4.27
N SER A 143 -16.06 0.87 4.93
CA SER A 143 -15.37 -0.40 5.18
C SER A 143 -15.66 -1.37 4.04
N ILE A 144 -14.69 -2.18 3.63
CA ILE A 144 -14.94 -3.21 2.64
C ILE A 144 -15.97 -4.21 3.17
N GLY A 145 -16.98 -4.52 2.37
CA GLY A 145 -18.08 -5.43 2.69
C GLY A 145 -18.16 -6.63 1.75
N GLY A 146 -19.27 -7.36 1.81
CA GLY A 146 -19.49 -8.56 1.00
C GLY A 146 -18.47 -9.65 1.33
N THR A 147 -17.72 -10.12 0.33
CA THR A 147 -16.64 -11.11 0.52
C THR A 147 -15.39 -10.53 1.18
N GLY A 148 -15.35 -9.21 1.42
CA GLY A 148 -14.19 -8.52 2.00
C GLY A 148 -12.98 -8.44 1.06
N ARG A 149 -13.18 -8.77 -0.23
CA ARG A 149 -12.14 -9.04 -1.21
C ARG A 149 -12.54 -8.50 -2.59
N ARG A 150 -11.55 -8.19 -3.40
CA ARG A 150 -11.65 -7.80 -4.80
C ARG A 150 -10.61 -8.52 -5.62
N ASP A 151 -10.95 -8.78 -6.88
CA ASP A 151 -10.01 -9.37 -7.83
C ASP A 151 -8.86 -8.41 -8.14
N ILE A 152 -7.69 -9.01 -8.36
CA ILE A 152 -6.49 -8.30 -8.77
C ILE A 152 -6.65 -7.90 -10.25
N PRO A 153 -6.49 -6.61 -10.60
CA PRO A 153 -6.62 -6.16 -11.99
C PRO A 153 -5.60 -6.82 -12.91
N GLY A 154 -6.05 -7.82 -13.69
CA GLY A 154 -5.20 -8.61 -14.58
C GLY A 154 -4.69 -7.80 -15.77
N ALA A 155 -5.58 -7.31 -16.63
CA ALA A 155 -5.20 -6.75 -17.93
C ALA A 155 -4.25 -5.54 -17.87
N ALA A 156 -4.31 -4.73 -16.80
CA ALA A 156 -3.50 -3.53 -16.67
C ALA A 156 -2.09 -3.79 -16.09
N TYR A 157 -1.92 -4.79 -15.22
CA TYR A 157 -0.69 -4.96 -14.44
C TYR A 157 -0.06 -6.34 -14.58
N ILE A 158 -0.84 -7.32 -15.00
CA ILE A 158 -0.43 -8.72 -15.09
C ILE A 158 -0.46 -9.13 -16.57
N PRO A 159 0.60 -9.78 -17.11
CA PRO A 159 0.57 -10.30 -18.47
C PRO A 159 -0.66 -11.20 -18.71
N SER A 160 -1.31 -11.07 -19.88
CA SER A 160 -2.52 -11.81 -20.23
C SER A 160 -2.37 -13.34 -20.16
N GLN A 161 -1.15 -13.85 -20.25
CA GLN A 161 -0.81 -15.27 -20.14
C GLN A 161 -0.64 -15.78 -18.69
N ARG A 162 -0.69 -14.89 -17.68
CA ARG A 162 -0.43 -15.23 -16.28
C ARG A 162 -1.49 -14.60 -15.38
N SER A 163 -2.73 -15.07 -15.38
CA SER A 163 -3.74 -14.53 -14.43
C SER A 163 -3.23 -14.58 -12.97
N ALA A 164 -3.71 -13.70 -12.08
CA ALA A 164 -3.32 -13.74 -10.66
C ALA A 164 -3.59 -15.11 -10.01
N LEU A 165 -4.64 -15.80 -10.47
CA LEU A 165 -4.97 -17.17 -10.08
C LEU A 165 -3.95 -18.19 -10.59
N SER A 166 -3.53 -18.09 -11.87
CA SER A 166 -2.52 -19.00 -12.41
C SER A 166 -1.14 -18.75 -11.82
N LEU A 167 -0.78 -17.49 -11.50
CA LEU A 167 0.46 -17.15 -10.80
C LEU A 167 0.49 -17.75 -9.39
N ALA A 168 -0.59 -17.61 -8.62
CA ALA A 168 -0.64 -18.21 -7.29
C ALA A 168 -0.50 -19.74 -7.36
N LEU A 169 -1.24 -20.39 -8.26
CA LEU A 169 -1.23 -21.85 -8.41
C LEU A 169 0.10 -22.40 -8.96
N GLN A 170 0.74 -21.71 -9.91
CA GLN A 170 2.04 -22.13 -10.47
C GLN A 170 3.18 -21.95 -9.46
N GLU A 171 3.10 -20.92 -8.61
CA GLU A 171 4.14 -20.57 -7.65
C GLU A 171 3.92 -21.19 -6.26
N GLY A 172 2.96 -22.12 -6.13
CA GLY A 172 2.66 -22.82 -4.87
C GLY A 172 2.01 -21.95 -3.78
N LEU A 173 1.48 -20.78 -4.15
CA LEU A 173 0.79 -19.86 -3.23
C LEU A 173 -0.72 -20.07 -3.25
N GLN A 174 -1.37 -19.73 -2.14
CA GLN A 174 -2.83 -19.66 -2.09
C GLN A 174 -3.37 -18.54 -3.00
N PRO A 175 -4.56 -18.68 -3.61
CA PRO A 175 -5.16 -17.65 -4.45
C PRO A 175 -5.23 -16.29 -3.75
N GLN A 176 -4.53 -15.31 -4.30
CA GLN A 176 -4.47 -13.96 -3.73
C GLN A 176 -5.64 -13.10 -4.20
N ARG A 177 -6.04 -12.15 -3.35
CA ARG A 177 -7.00 -11.09 -3.64
C ARG A 177 -6.47 -9.77 -3.11
N ILE A 178 -7.22 -8.69 -3.31
CA ILE A 178 -6.89 -7.39 -2.71
C ILE A 178 -8.13 -6.78 -2.07
N ARG A 179 -7.93 -5.84 -1.15
CA ARG A 179 -9.02 -4.97 -0.68
C ARG A 179 -9.11 -3.73 -1.58
N PHE A 180 -9.03 -2.53 -1.02
CA PHE A 180 -9.01 -1.29 -1.78
C PHE A 180 -7.61 -0.91 -2.35
N ALA A 181 -6.67 -1.85 -2.41
CA ALA A 181 -5.35 -1.68 -3.05
C ALA A 181 -5.42 -1.41 -4.55
N ASP A 182 -4.40 -0.84 -5.16
CA ASP A 182 -4.50 -0.53 -6.60
C ASP A 182 -4.37 -1.77 -7.47
N ALA A 183 -3.32 -2.57 -7.26
CA ALA A 183 -2.95 -3.64 -8.17
C ALA A 183 -2.37 -4.90 -7.51
N ALA A 184 -1.89 -4.85 -6.27
CA ALA A 184 -1.34 -6.03 -5.60
C ALA A 184 -1.49 -5.96 -4.07
N PRO A 185 -1.47 -7.11 -3.37
CA PRO A 185 -1.48 -7.21 -1.92
C PRO A 185 -0.34 -6.47 -1.22
N LEU A 186 0.87 -6.58 -1.78
CA LEU A 186 2.09 -6.04 -1.18
C LEU A 186 2.86 -5.16 -2.17
N LEU A 187 3.57 -4.18 -1.63
CA LEU A 187 4.62 -3.43 -2.31
C LEU A 187 5.93 -3.58 -1.52
N ILE A 188 6.97 -4.06 -2.19
CA ILE A 188 8.31 -4.28 -1.65
C ILE A 188 9.25 -3.20 -2.19
N THR A 189 10.15 -2.72 -1.33
CA THR A 189 11.17 -1.70 -1.66
C THR A 189 12.47 -2.00 -0.92
N SER A 190 13.58 -1.39 -1.34
CA SER A 190 14.89 -1.57 -0.71
C SER A 190 15.48 -0.25 -0.19
N THR A 191 16.31 -0.33 0.85
CA THR A 191 17.04 0.83 1.41
C THR A 191 18.00 1.47 0.41
N ALA A 192 18.61 0.69 -0.49
CA ALA A 192 19.49 1.24 -1.53
C ALA A 192 18.72 2.09 -2.55
N SER A 193 17.54 1.64 -3.00
CA SER A 193 16.68 2.44 -3.89
C SER A 193 16.15 3.69 -3.21
N GLU A 194 15.80 3.58 -1.93
CA GLU A 194 15.37 4.74 -1.15
C GLU A 194 16.49 5.79 -1.06
N GLN A 195 17.72 5.37 -0.76
CA GLN A 195 18.86 6.27 -0.69
C GLN A 195 19.15 6.96 -2.02
N ASP A 196 19.06 6.25 -3.15
CA ASP A 196 19.17 6.87 -4.47
C ASP A 196 18.06 7.91 -4.68
N ALA A 197 16.80 7.56 -4.42
CA ALA A 197 15.69 8.49 -4.55
C ALA A 197 15.84 9.73 -3.65
N ARG A 198 16.30 9.56 -2.41
CA ARG A 198 16.60 10.64 -1.46
C ARG A 198 17.72 11.54 -1.98
N SER A 199 18.79 10.97 -2.53
CA SER A 199 19.94 11.74 -3.04
C SER A 199 19.61 12.66 -4.22
N ARG A 200 18.47 12.43 -4.89
CA ARG A 200 17.96 13.27 -5.97
C ARG A 200 17.29 14.56 -5.47
N LEU A 201 16.96 14.63 -4.18
CA LEU A 201 16.42 15.84 -3.57
C LEU A 201 17.53 16.88 -3.34
N PRO A 202 17.19 18.19 -3.31
CA PRO A 202 18.13 19.21 -2.86
C PRO A 202 18.69 18.87 -1.46
N PRO A 203 19.97 19.13 -1.17
CA PRO A 203 20.63 18.74 0.08
C PRO A 203 19.86 19.09 1.35
N GLU A 204 19.22 20.26 1.36
CA GLU A 204 18.42 20.76 2.47
C GLU A 204 17.15 19.94 2.76
N TYR A 205 16.70 19.09 1.84
CA TYR A 205 15.52 18.22 1.99
C TYR A 205 15.88 16.72 2.10
N GLN A 206 17.17 16.37 2.10
CA GLN A 206 17.59 14.97 2.20
C GLN A 206 17.36 14.36 3.60
N TYR A 207 16.93 15.15 4.59
CA TYR A 207 16.51 14.65 5.90
C TYR A 207 15.13 13.96 5.86
N GLU A 208 14.37 14.12 4.78
CA GLU A 208 13.02 13.58 4.66
C GLU A 208 13.02 12.04 4.62
N ASP A 209 12.05 11.44 5.32
CA ASP A 209 11.71 10.03 5.16
C ASP A 209 10.90 9.85 3.85
N VAL A 210 11.65 9.76 2.75
CA VAL A 210 11.06 9.65 1.41
C VAL A 210 10.36 8.31 1.19
N ILE A 211 10.66 7.25 1.95
CA ILE A 211 10.03 5.95 1.74
C ILE A 211 8.52 6.00 1.95
N LEU A 212 8.06 6.85 2.88
CA LEU A 212 6.64 7.05 3.17
C LEU A 212 5.85 7.54 1.94
N ARG A 213 6.50 8.27 1.01
CA ARG A 213 5.89 8.72 -0.25
C ARG A 213 5.66 7.57 -1.23
N PHE A 214 6.55 6.57 -1.20
CA PHE A 214 6.44 5.37 -2.04
C PHE A 214 5.44 4.35 -1.49
N ARG A 215 5.00 4.52 -0.25
CA ARG A 215 3.93 3.74 0.37
C ARG A 215 4.14 2.21 0.30
N PRO A 216 5.36 1.67 0.57
CA PRO A 216 5.57 0.23 0.56
C PRO A 216 4.86 -0.42 1.75
N ASN A 217 4.64 -1.73 1.65
CA ASN A 217 4.21 -2.55 2.78
C ASN A 217 5.40 -3.18 3.51
N ILE A 218 6.44 -3.57 2.76
CA ILE A 218 7.67 -4.15 3.30
C ILE A 218 8.85 -3.36 2.73
N HIS A 219 9.67 -2.80 3.61
CA HIS A 219 10.92 -2.15 3.26
C HIS A 219 12.08 -3.03 3.71
N VAL A 220 12.92 -3.46 2.76
CA VAL A 220 14.02 -4.40 2.99
C VAL A 220 15.32 -3.62 3.11
N ASP A 221 16.03 -3.80 4.22
CA ASP A 221 17.41 -3.34 4.33
C ASP A 221 18.35 -4.29 3.58
N VAL A 222 18.96 -3.75 2.54
CA VAL A 222 19.97 -4.46 1.75
C VAL A 222 21.39 -4.28 2.29
N LYS A 223 21.58 -3.54 3.40
CA LYS A 223 22.84 -3.38 4.13
C LYS A 223 24.01 -2.91 3.27
N GLY A 224 23.74 -2.11 2.24
CA GLY A 224 24.73 -1.67 1.25
C GLY A 224 25.31 -2.79 0.35
N GLN A 225 24.73 -4.00 0.41
CA GLN A 225 25.21 -5.18 -0.32
C GLN A 225 24.70 -5.24 -1.76
N LEU A 226 23.62 -4.51 -2.06
CA LEU A 226 22.97 -4.49 -3.36
C LEU A 226 22.87 -3.05 -3.88
N PRO A 227 23.03 -2.83 -5.20
CA PRO A 227 22.91 -1.50 -5.78
C PRO A 227 21.45 -1.00 -5.73
N PRO A 228 21.22 0.32 -5.88
CA PRO A 228 19.89 0.87 -6.08
C PRO A 228 19.15 0.13 -7.20
N TYR A 229 17.87 -0.12 -6.96
CA TYR A 229 16.95 -0.79 -7.87
C TYR A 229 17.24 -2.27 -8.15
N ASP A 230 18.09 -2.93 -7.36
CA ASP A 230 18.31 -4.37 -7.50
C ASP A 230 17.00 -5.17 -7.36
N GLU A 231 16.03 -4.67 -6.58
CA GLU A 231 14.71 -5.28 -6.44
C GLU A 231 13.91 -5.36 -7.75
N ASP A 232 14.28 -4.60 -8.77
CA ASP A 232 13.70 -4.71 -10.12
C ASP A 232 13.85 -6.11 -10.74
N ASN A 233 14.79 -6.89 -10.21
CA ASN A 233 15.16 -8.22 -10.71
C ASN A 233 14.84 -9.33 -9.71
N TRP A 234 14.24 -9.04 -8.55
CA TRP A 234 13.82 -10.10 -7.63
C TRP A 234 12.61 -10.82 -8.23
N SER A 235 12.64 -12.14 -8.25
CA SER A 235 11.51 -13.00 -8.63
C SER A 235 10.87 -13.60 -7.39
N SER A 236 11.70 -14.16 -6.49
CA SER A 236 11.25 -14.79 -5.26
C SER A 236 12.16 -14.40 -4.10
N LEU A 237 11.53 -14.12 -2.95
CA LEU A 237 12.18 -13.91 -1.67
C LEU A 237 11.68 -14.96 -0.68
N LEU A 238 12.55 -15.37 0.23
CA LEU A 238 12.23 -16.17 1.39
C LEU A 238 12.48 -15.33 2.64
N VAL A 239 11.46 -15.19 3.47
CA VAL A 239 11.57 -14.54 4.78
C VAL A 239 11.55 -15.61 5.86
N ARG A 240 12.54 -15.58 6.74
CA ARG A 240 12.64 -16.43 7.93
C ARG A 240 12.44 -15.59 9.18
N SER A 241 11.49 -16.02 10.00
CA SER A 241 11.22 -15.38 11.27
C SER A 241 12.39 -15.58 12.24
N GLN A 242 12.82 -14.51 12.90
CA GLN A 242 13.86 -14.62 13.94
C GLN A 242 13.30 -15.20 15.25
N SER A 243 11.99 -15.14 15.45
CA SER A 243 11.30 -15.62 16.66
C SER A 243 10.66 -17.00 16.51
N ASP A 244 10.59 -17.52 15.29
CA ASP A 244 9.94 -18.80 14.96
C ASP A 244 10.61 -19.39 13.72
N GLU A 245 11.60 -20.27 13.94
CA GLU A 245 12.41 -20.87 12.87
C GLU A 245 11.60 -21.80 11.95
N ALA A 246 10.45 -22.30 12.41
CA ALA A 246 9.58 -23.15 11.60
C ALA A 246 8.74 -22.32 10.60
N GLN A 247 8.60 -21.02 10.83
CA GLN A 247 7.80 -20.15 9.97
C GLN A 247 8.66 -19.57 8.83
N GLU A 248 8.36 -20.02 7.62
CA GLU A 248 8.90 -19.47 6.38
C GLU A 248 7.79 -18.78 5.56
N VAL A 249 8.08 -17.57 5.07
CA VAL A 249 7.21 -16.84 4.16
C VAL A 249 7.87 -16.71 2.80
N THR A 250 7.18 -17.17 1.76
CA THR A 250 7.60 -16.94 0.38
C THR A 250 6.93 -15.68 -0.14
N ILE A 251 7.71 -14.73 -0.66
CA ILE A 251 7.23 -13.52 -1.33
C ILE A 251 7.60 -13.61 -2.81
N LYS A 252 6.60 -13.61 -3.69
CA LYS A 252 6.77 -13.62 -5.14
C LYS A 252 6.63 -12.20 -5.67
N CYS A 253 7.71 -11.67 -6.23
CA CYS A 253 7.73 -10.35 -6.87
C CYS A 253 7.21 -10.50 -8.30
N ILE A 254 6.10 -9.82 -8.58
CA ILE A 254 5.32 -10.04 -9.80
C ILE A 254 5.63 -8.99 -10.86
N PHE A 255 5.70 -7.72 -10.46
CA PHE A 255 5.81 -6.63 -11.40
C PHE A 255 6.38 -5.35 -10.79
N ARG A 256 7.25 -4.71 -11.57
CA ARG A 256 7.80 -3.38 -11.32
C ARG A 256 6.71 -2.34 -11.10
N THR A 257 6.67 -1.74 -9.91
CA THR A 257 5.60 -0.82 -9.52
C THR A 257 5.74 0.52 -10.22
N VAL A 258 4.84 0.76 -11.15
CA VAL A 258 4.68 2.04 -11.83
C VAL A 258 4.18 3.09 -10.85
N ARG A 259 4.86 4.24 -10.80
CA ARG A 259 4.55 5.32 -9.87
C ARG A 259 3.59 6.32 -10.48
N CYS A 260 2.88 7.04 -9.61
CA CYS A 260 1.96 8.10 -9.98
C CYS A 260 2.25 9.37 -9.18
N LEU A 261 1.47 10.42 -9.41
CA LEU A 261 1.62 11.72 -8.75
C LEU A 261 1.42 11.68 -7.23
N SER A 262 1.04 10.54 -6.64
CA SER A 262 1.01 10.36 -5.19
C SER A 262 2.34 10.67 -4.51
N LEU A 263 3.47 10.52 -5.22
CA LEU A 263 4.81 10.83 -4.71
C LEU A 263 5.00 12.32 -4.40
N ASN A 264 4.19 13.18 -5.00
CA ASN A 264 4.33 14.63 -4.91
C ASN A 264 3.40 15.23 -3.82
N ALA A 265 2.80 14.40 -2.97
CA ALA A 265 1.99 14.85 -1.86
C ALA A 265 2.89 15.25 -0.68
N ASP A 266 2.76 16.49 -0.20
CA ASP A 266 3.49 16.95 0.98
C ASP A 266 2.75 16.49 2.25
N PRO A 267 3.39 15.68 3.11
CA PRO A 267 2.73 15.07 4.28
C PRO A 267 2.40 16.08 5.38
N ASP A 268 3.04 17.25 5.39
CA ASP A 268 2.90 18.24 6.44
C ASP A 268 1.95 19.35 6.02
N THR A 269 1.98 19.76 4.75
CA THR A 269 1.11 20.84 4.25
C THR A 269 -0.20 20.34 3.65
N GLY A 270 -0.23 19.11 3.11
CA GLY A 270 -1.37 18.58 2.36
C GLY A 270 -1.48 19.17 0.95
N GLU A 271 -0.40 19.77 0.45
CA GLU A 271 -0.32 20.41 -0.86
C GLU A 271 0.61 19.64 -1.81
N MET A 272 0.75 20.15 -3.03
CA MET A 272 1.73 19.62 -3.96
C MET A 272 3.12 20.06 -3.53
N ILE A 273 4.04 19.11 -3.42
CA ILE A 273 5.46 19.37 -3.19
C ILE A 273 6.02 20.30 -4.28
N HIS A 274 6.88 21.25 -3.91
CA HIS A 274 7.59 22.11 -4.86
C HIS A 274 8.37 21.30 -5.91
N ARG A 275 8.44 21.81 -7.15
CA ARG A 275 8.80 21.04 -8.35
C ARG A 275 10.15 20.33 -8.28
N ASP A 276 11.16 20.98 -7.70
CA ASP A 276 12.52 20.46 -7.52
C ASP A 276 12.62 19.29 -6.51
N ARG A 277 11.63 19.12 -5.64
CA ARG A 277 11.52 17.99 -4.69
C ARG A 277 10.57 16.89 -5.17
N GLN A 278 9.95 17.04 -6.34
CA GLN A 278 8.95 16.08 -6.83
C GLN A 278 9.61 14.79 -7.33
N LEU A 279 9.66 13.77 -6.47
CA LEU A 279 10.23 12.45 -6.78
C LEU A 279 9.64 11.81 -8.04
N TYR A 280 8.37 12.09 -8.38
CA TYR A 280 7.82 11.61 -9.66
C TYR A 280 8.63 12.12 -10.86
N GLY A 281 8.96 13.41 -10.89
CA GLY A 281 9.74 14.01 -11.98
C GLY A 281 11.21 13.58 -11.93
N LEU A 282 11.80 13.59 -10.73
CA LEU A 282 13.20 13.22 -10.50
C LEU A 282 13.49 11.75 -10.84
N LEU A 283 12.54 10.85 -10.63
CA LEU A 283 12.67 9.45 -11.06
C LEU A 283 12.36 9.27 -12.55
N ALA A 284 11.50 10.11 -13.12
CA ALA A 284 11.11 9.96 -14.52
C ALA A 284 12.25 10.22 -15.52
N SER A 285 13.39 10.77 -15.10
CA SER A 285 14.57 10.98 -15.94
C SER A 285 15.19 9.69 -16.45
N ASP A 286 15.17 8.63 -15.65
CA ASP A 286 15.89 7.36 -15.91
C ASP A 286 15.12 6.11 -15.47
N ARG A 287 14.09 6.23 -14.61
CA ARG A 287 13.30 5.09 -14.09
C ARG A 287 12.08 4.75 -14.91
N ARG A 288 11.99 5.19 -16.17
CA ARG A 288 10.95 4.78 -17.14
C ARG A 288 11.29 3.41 -17.75
N VAL A 289 11.41 2.39 -16.90
CA VAL A 289 11.96 1.05 -17.23
C VAL A 289 10.89 -0.04 -17.29
N ASN A 290 9.68 0.34 -17.71
CA ASN A 290 8.52 -0.54 -17.80
C ASN A 290 7.90 -0.47 -19.19
N ASP A 291 8.07 -1.53 -19.98
CA ASP A 291 7.64 -1.54 -21.38
C ASP A 291 6.12 -1.37 -21.57
N LYS A 292 5.32 -1.80 -20.58
CA LYS A 292 3.86 -1.62 -20.60
C LYS A 292 3.46 -0.18 -20.26
N PHE A 293 4.31 0.56 -19.56
CA PHE A 293 4.05 1.93 -19.12
C PHE A 293 5.28 2.82 -19.36
N PRO A 294 5.69 3.03 -20.62
CA PRO A 294 7.00 3.61 -20.96
C PRO A 294 7.15 5.07 -20.53
N HIS A 295 6.06 5.77 -20.21
CA HIS A 295 6.08 7.18 -19.81
C HIS A 295 6.07 7.40 -18.29
N LYS A 296 6.05 6.33 -17.49
CA LYS A 296 5.94 6.44 -16.03
C LYS A 296 7.15 5.85 -15.33
N PRO A 297 7.69 6.54 -14.30
CA PRO A 297 8.78 5.98 -13.51
C PRO A 297 8.34 4.76 -12.70
N VAL A 298 9.30 3.91 -12.37
CA VAL A 298 9.16 2.70 -11.56
C VAL A 298 9.90 2.86 -10.23
N PHE A 299 9.29 2.39 -9.14
CA PHE A 299 9.95 2.24 -7.85
C PHE A 299 9.28 1.14 -7.01
N GLY A 300 10.06 0.12 -6.64
CA GLY A 300 9.60 -1.05 -5.89
C GLY A 300 8.93 -2.13 -6.75
N GLN A 301 8.56 -3.24 -6.10
CA GLN A 301 7.93 -4.41 -6.69
C GLN A 301 6.58 -4.69 -6.06
N TYR A 302 5.55 -4.89 -6.90
CA TYR A 302 4.31 -5.49 -6.46
C TYR A 302 4.53 -6.98 -6.22
N ALA A 303 4.03 -7.48 -5.09
CA ALA A 303 4.29 -8.84 -4.66
C ALA A 303 3.07 -9.54 -4.07
N PHE A 304 3.12 -10.86 -4.13
CA PHE A 304 2.24 -11.81 -3.46
C PHE A 304 3.04 -12.52 -2.38
N ALA A 305 2.38 -13.01 -1.34
CA ALA A 305 3.06 -13.76 -0.31
C ALA A 305 2.18 -14.85 0.31
N GLY A 306 2.84 -15.84 0.89
CA GLY A 306 2.20 -16.88 1.70
C GLY A 306 3.20 -17.61 2.60
N PRO A 307 2.72 -18.42 3.55
CA PRO A 307 1.31 -18.76 3.77
C PRO A 307 0.53 -17.68 4.54
N SER A 308 -0.80 -17.65 4.33
CA SER A 308 -1.70 -16.83 5.16
C SER A 308 -1.64 -17.30 6.62
N GLY A 309 -1.70 -16.37 7.56
CA GLY A 309 -1.55 -16.60 9.00
C GLY A 309 -0.11 -16.47 9.50
N ALA A 310 0.89 -16.45 8.60
CA ALA A 310 2.27 -16.17 8.99
C ALA A 310 2.43 -14.73 9.49
N VAL A 311 3.29 -14.51 10.47
CA VAL A 311 3.57 -13.18 11.04
C VAL A 311 4.93 -12.69 10.57
N LEU A 312 4.95 -11.56 9.88
CA LEU A 312 6.17 -10.86 9.51
C LEU A 312 6.58 -9.89 10.62
N ARG A 313 7.88 -9.77 10.89
CA ARG A 313 8.44 -8.87 11.90
C ARG A 313 9.57 -8.03 11.33
N THR A 314 9.72 -6.83 11.86
CA THR A 314 10.95 -6.05 11.66
C THR A 314 12.12 -6.84 12.22
N GLY A 315 13.22 -6.89 11.47
CA GLY A 315 14.39 -7.72 11.78
C GLY A 315 14.37 -9.11 11.16
N ASP A 316 13.22 -9.61 10.67
CA ASP A 316 13.17 -10.93 10.01
C ASP A 316 14.14 -10.99 8.83
N THR A 317 14.76 -12.16 8.68
CA THR A 317 15.83 -12.35 7.69
C THR A 317 15.23 -12.59 6.32
N VAL A 318 15.69 -11.87 5.31
CA VAL A 318 15.21 -11.96 3.94
C VAL A 318 16.31 -12.51 3.04
N TYR A 319 15.98 -13.52 2.25
CA TYR A 319 16.87 -14.11 1.25
C TYR A 319 16.27 -13.92 -0.14
N VAL A 320 17.06 -13.40 -1.08
CA VAL A 320 16.70 -13.47 -2.50
C VAL A 320 16.91 -14.90 -2.95
N THR A 321 15.84 -15.63 -3.29
CA THR A 321 15.92 -17.05 -3.69
C THR A 321 15.87 -17.24 -5.20
N GLU A 322 15.33 -16.27 -5.92
CA GLU A 322 15.23 -16.31 -7.38
C GLU A 322 15.26 -14.90 -7.97
N ARG A 323 15.88 -14.75 -9.14
CA ARG A 323 15.95 -13.50 -9.89
C ARG A 323 15.35 -13.68 -11.29
N ILE A 324 14.75 -12.61 -11.82
CA ILE A 324 14.25 -12.57 -13.20
C ILE A 324 15.45 -12.72 -14.13
N GLN A 325 15.50 -13.81 -14.90
CA GLN A 325 16.48 -13.96 -15.97
C GLN A 325 16.17 -12.93 -17.06
N ARG A 326 17.10 -12.02 -17.30
CA ARG A 326 17.03 -11.16 -18.49
C ARG A 326 17.50 -12.02 -19.67
N SER A 327 16.59 -12.35 -20.57
CA SER A 327 16.93 -12.77 -21.93
C SER A 327 17.53 -11.60 -22.69
#